data_AF-A0A2K3J7U1-F1
#
_entry.id   AF-A0A2K3J7U1-F1
#
_cell.length_a   1.000
_cell.length_b   1.000
_cell.length_c   1.000
_cell.angle_alpha   90.00
_cell.angle_beta   90.00
_cell.angle_gamma   90.00
#
_symmetry.space_group_name_H-M   'P 1'
#
loop_
_entity.id
_entity.type
_entity.pdbx_description
1 polymer ?
#
loop_
_entity_poly.entity_id
_entity_poly.type
_entity_poly.pdbx_seq_one_letter_code
_entity_poly.pdbx_strand_id
1 'polypeptide(L)' 'MGRQSFSAKRGNLWQFDPDHLVIVGLDTEDGPEHELYDKRIHLPIDESMVLNIMAIGVKQSVTIRKSGDTAQVV' A
#
# COMPACT_ATOMS: atom_id res chain seq x y z
N MET A 1 -15.18 17.47 -16.66
CA MET A 1 -14.33 16.27 -16.72
C MET A 1 -13.76 16.02 -15.33
N GLY A 2 -14.11 14.89 -14.69
CA GLY A 2 -13.62 14.60 -13.33
C GLY A 2 -12.11 14.35 -13.33
N ARG A 3 -11.37 15.14 -12.55
CA ARG A 3 -9.93 14.99 -12.37
C ARG A 3 -9.67 13.65 -11.67
N GLN A 4 -9.00 12.72 -12.35
CA GLN A 4 -8.65 11.42 -11.73
C GLN A 4 -7.70 11.65 -10.57
N SER A 5 -7.99 11.02 -9.43
CA SER A 5 -7.15 11.06 -8.24
C SER A 5 -5.80 10.39 -8.50
N PHE A 6 -5.76 9.29 -9.26
CA PHE A 6 -4.53 8.55 -9.56
C PHE A 6 -4.42 8.20 -11.05
N SER A 7 -3.18 8.13 -11.55
CA SER A 7 -2.85 7.61 -12.89
C SER A 7 -2.73 6.09 -12.86
N ALA A 8 -3.80 5.40 -12.46
CA ALA A 8 -3.87 3.94 -12.40
C ALA A 8 -4.86 3.40 -13.44
N LYS A 9 -4.64 2.16 -13.92
CA LYS A 9 -5.56 1.53 -14.89
C LYS A 9 -6.93 1.35 -14.23
N ARG A 10 -7.96 1.89 -14.87
CA ARG A 10 -9.35 1.84 -14.36
C ARG A 10 -9.96 0.46 -14.60
N GLY A 11 -10.33 -0.22 -13.52
CA GLY A 11 -11.17 -1.42 -13.50
C GLY A 11 -12.15 -1.36 -12.31
N ASN A 12 -12.74 -2.50 -11.92
CA ASN A 12 -13.54 -2.58 -10.68
C ASN A 12 -12.69 -2.28 -9.44
N LEU A 13 -11.37 -2.47 -9.56
CA LEU A 13 -10.35 -2.09 -8.61
C LEU A 13 -9.27 -1.29 -9.36
N TRP A 14 -8.58 -0.40 -8.65
CA TRP A 14 -7.41 0.28 -9.18
C TRP A 14 -6.21 -0.65 -9.17
N GLN A 15 -5.49 -0.72 -10.28
CA GLN A 15 -4.22 -1.43 -10.36
C GLN A 15 -3.09 -0.44 -10.12
N PHE A 16 -2.26 -0.71 -9.12
CA PHE A 16 -1.09 0.09 -8.75
C PHE A 16 0.19 -0.71 -8.91
N ASP A 17 1.26 -0.01 -9.23
CA ASP A 17 2.61 -0.51 -9.05
C ASP A 17 2.91 -0.54 -7.54
N PRO A 18 3.25 -1.70 -6.94
CA PRO A 18 3.59 -1.78 -5.52
C PRO A 18 4.70 -0.81 -5.10
N ASP A 19 5.65 -0.51 -6.00
CA ASP A 19 6.78 0.40 -5.72
C ASP A 19 6.34 1.87 -5.55
N HIS A 20 5.08 2.19 -5.88
CA HIS A 20 4.50 3.52 -5.67
C HIS A 20 3.62 3.61 -4.42
N LEU A 21 3.47 2.52 -3.66
CA LEU A 21 2.77 2.51 -2.38
C LEU A 21 3.74 2.87 -1.26
N VAL A 22 3.25 3.62 -0.28
CA VAL A 22 4.03 4.06 0.89
C VAL A 22 3.40 3.50 2.15
N ILE A 23 4.17 2.75 2.91
CA ILE A 23 3.84 2.27 4.25
C ILE A 23 4.49 3.23 5.26
N VAL A 24 3.65 3.95 6.02
CA VAL A 24 4.13 4.93 7.01
C VAL A 24 4.97 4.24 8.08
N GLY A 25 6.14 4.81 8.36
CA GLY A 25 7.11 4.31 9.33
C GLY A 25 8.00 3.16 8.84
N LEU A 26 7.62 2.48 7.74
CA LEU A 26 8.52 1.54 7.05
C LEU A 26 9.28 2.25 5.92
N ASP A 27 8.56 3.03 5.11
CA ASP A 27 9.10 3.79 3.97
C ASP A 27 9.32 5.28 4.29
N THR A 28 8.89 5.74 5.47
CA THR A 28 9.00 7.13 5.92
C THR A 28 9.67 7.23 7.29
N GLU A 29 10.11 8.42 7.68
CA GLU A 29 10.70 8.69 9.01
C GLU A 29 9.64 8.88 10.11
N ASP A 30 8.35 8.74 9.79
CA ASP A 30 7.24 8.94 10.73
C ASP A 30 7.20 7.85 11.81
N GLY A 31 6.91 8.26 13.04
CA GLY A 31 6.81 7.38 14.20
C GLY A 31 5.38 7.12 14.67
N PRO A 32 5.22 6.56 15.89
CA PRO A 32 3.93 6.22 16.49
C PRO A 32 2.94 7.40 16.65
N GLU A 33 3.41 8.63 16.52
CA GLU A 33 2.60 9.85 16.51
C GLU A 33 1.78 10.04 15.22
N HIS A 34 2.16 9.37 14.13
CA HIS A 34 1.46 9.49 12.85
C HIS A 34 0.20 8.60 12.83
N GLU A 35 -0.93 9.14 12.37
CA GLU A 35 -2.26 8.48 12.39
C GLU A 35 -2.27 7.11 11.68
N LEU A 36 -1.53 7.00 10.58
CA LEU A 36 -1.39 5.76 9.79
C LEU A 36 -0.24 4.85 10.24
N TYR A 37 0.50 5.21 11.29
CA TYR A 37 1.59 4.36 11.78
C TYR A 37 1.01 3.06 12.36
N ASP A 38 1.49 1.93 11.86
CA ASP A 38 1.09 0.62 12.36
C ASP A 38 2.30 -0.15 12.93
N LYS A 39 2.19 -0.58 14.19
CA LYS A 39 3.26 -1.33 14.87
C LYS A 39 3.59 -2.66 14.19
N ARG A 40 2.70 -3.18 13.32
CA ARG A 40 2.90 -4.42 12.56
C ARG A 40 4.08 -4.35 11.60
N ILE A 41 4.59 -3.17 11.25
CA ILE A 41 5.82 -3.04 10.43
C ILE A 41 7.05 -3.71 11.09
N HIS A 42 7.02 -3.91 12.41
CA HIS A 42 8.10 -4.58 13.16
C HIS A 42 7.89 -6.09 13.30
N LEU A 43 6.76 -6.63 12.84
CA LEU A 43 6.51 -8.07 12.91
C LEU A 43 7.35 -8.79 11.84
N PRO A 44 7.80 -10.03 12.13
CA PRO A 44 8.47 -10.83 11.12
C PRO A 44 7.54 -11.07 9.93
N ILE A 45 8.11 -11.05 8.73
CA ILE A 45 7.40 -11.36 7.50
C ILE A 45 7.15 -12.87 7.44
N ASP A 46 5.92 -13.26 7.13
CA ASP A 46 5.60 -14.65 6.83
C ASP A 46 6.07 -15.01 5.41
N GLU A 47 7.20 -15.71 5.32
CA GLU A 47 7.79 -16.15 4.05
C GLU A 47 6.81 -16.99 3.22
N SER A 48 5.96 -17.80 3.85
CA SER A 48 4.97 -18.61 3.13
C SER A 48 3.92 -17.72 2.47
N MET A 49 3.53 -16.62 3.12
CA MET A 49 2.63 -15.63 2.53
C MET A 49 3.29 -14.92 1.33
N VAL A 50 4.57 -14.54 1.45
CA VAL A 50 5.32 -13.91 0.35
C VAL A 50 5.40 -14.82 -0.86
N LEU A 51 5.80 -16.08 -0.68
CA LEU A 51 5.89 -17.06 -1.75
C LEU A 51 4.53 -17.30 -2.41
N ASN A 52 3.45 -17.34 -1.63
CA ASN A 52 2.09 -17.39 -2.17
C ASN A 52 1.78 -16.15 -3.01
N ILE A 53 2.02 -14.94 -2.52
CA ILE A 53 1.78 -13.71 -3.29
C ILE A 53 2.57 -13.72 -4.60
N MET A 54 3.82 -14.16 -4.59
CA MET A 54 4.64 -14.28 -5.81
C MET A 54 4.06 -15.29 -6.82
N ALA A 55 3.48 -16.40 -6.34
CA ALA A 55 2.97 -17.47 -7.20
C ALA A 55 1.55 -17.22 -7.74
N ILE A 56 0.65 -16.67 -6.91
CA ILE A 56 -0.79 -16.53 -7.21
C ILE A 56 -1.31 -15.10 -7.16
N GLY A 57 -0.44 -14.13 -6.87
CA GLY A 57 -0.78 -12.72 -6.74
C GLY A 57 -1.51 -12.40 -5.44
N VAL A 58 -1.85 -11.12 -5.30
CA VAL A 58 -2.62 -10.61 -4.16
C VAL A 58 -4.11 -10.89 -4.37
N LYS A 59 -4.71 -11.70 -3.49
CA LYS A 59 -6.13 -12.09 -3.58
C LYS A 59 -7.10 -11.07 -2.99
N GLN A 60 -6.64 -10.28 -2.02
CA GLN A 60 -7.44 -9.27 -1.34
C GLN A 60 -6.82 -7.89 -1.57
N SER A 61 -7.60 -6.95 -2.08
CA SER A 61 -7.13 -5.58 -2.32
C SER A 61 -6.73 -4.89 -1.00
N VAL A 62 -5.72 -4.02 -1.09
CA VAL A 62 -5.33 -3.11 -0.01
C VAL A 62 -6.10 -1.80 -0.11
N THR A 63 -6.36 -1.19 1.04
CA THR A 63 -6.95 0.16 1.11
C THR A 63 -5.83 1.19 1.08
N ILE A 64 -6.01 2.23 0.28
CA ILE A 64 -5.03 3.30 0.14
C ILE A 64 -5.70 4.67 0.24
N ARG A 65 -4.96 5.64 0.73
CA ARG A 65 -5.33 7.06 0.75
C ARG A 65 -4.36 7.85 -0.10
N LYS A 66 -4.89 8.77 -0.92
CA LYS A 66 -4.07 9.73 -1.65
C LYS A 66 -3.52 10.79 -0.71
N SER A 67 -2.21 10.97 -0.69
CA SER A 67 -1.53 12.06 0.03
C SER A 67 -0.51 12.72 -0.88
N GLY A 68 -0.85 13.91 -1.41
CA GLY A 68 -0.04 14.58 -2.44
C GLY A 68 0.11 13.70 -3.69
N ASP A 69 1.35 13.41 -4.07
CA ASP A 69 1.70 12.53 -5.19
C ASP A 69 1.90 11.06 -4.78
N THR A 70 1.71 10.73 -3.50
CA THR A 70 1.90 9.39 -2.95
C THR A 70 0.57 8.68 -2.66
N ALA A 71 0.62 7.35 -2.62
CA ALA A 71 -0.47 6.49 -2.18
C ALA A 71 -0.07 5.80 -0.87
N GLN A 72 -0.63 6.27 0.25
CA GLN A 72 -0.34 5.72 1.57
C GLN A 72 -1.28 4.55 1.87
N VAL A 73 -0.74 3.45 2.37
CA VAL A 73 -1.53 2.29 2.84
C VAL A 73 -2.23 2.64 4.16
N VAL A 74 -3.50 2.23 4.30
CA VAL A 74 -4.35 2.47 5.48
C VAL A 74 -4.87 1.17 6.05
#